data_AF-A0A946A6X1-F1
#
_entry.id   AF-A0A946A6X1-F1
#
_cell.length_a   1.000
_cell.length_b   1.000
_cell.length_c   1.000
_cell.angle_alpha   90.00
_cell.angle_beta   90.00
_cell.angle_gamma   90.00
#
_symmetry.space_group_name_H-M   'P 1'
#
loop_
_entity.id
_entity.type
_entity.pdbx_description
1 polymer ?
#
loop_
_entity_poly.entity_id
_entity_poly.type
_entity_poly.pdbx_seq_one_letter_code
_entity_poly.pdbx_strand_id
1 'polypeptide(L)' 'YESNVKITDVSGNLVFETNSEGGTAIWNGSDTNNNRVSTGVYLVLSSDKYGREKTIGKILFIH' A
#
# COMPACT_ATOMS: atom_id res chain seq x y z
N TYR A 1 2.43 -2.31 17.79
CA TYR A 1 2.22 -1.24 16.80
C TYR A 1 2.08 -1.89 15.43
N GLU A 2 0.94 -2.51 15.19
CA GLU A 2 0.63 -3.12 13.89
C GLU A 2 -0.43 -2.23 13.25
N SER A 3 -0.14 -1.78 12.04
CA SER A 3 -1.05 -1.02 11.21
C SER A 3 -1.33 -1.84 9.96
N ASN A 4 -2.59 -1.89 9.54
CA ASN A 4 -2.96 -2.42 8.25
C ASN A 4 -2.54 -1.41 7.17
N VAL A 5 -1.73 -1.85 6.22
CA VAL A 5 -1.22 -1.06 5.11
C VAL A 5 -1.83 -1.59 3.82
N LYS A 6 -2.51 -0.71 3.08
CA LYS A 6 -3.06 -0.97 1.75
C LYS A 6 -2.41 -0.07 0.73
N ILE A 7 -2.10 -0.62 -0.43
CA ILE A 7 -1.63 0.13 -1.59
C ILE A 7 -2.69 0.03 -2.66
N THR A 8 -3.12 1.17 -3.19
CA THR A 8 -4.08 1.24 -4.30
C THR A 8 -3.51 2.01 -5.46
N ASP A 9 -4.06 1.81 -6.65
CA ASP A 9 -3.92 2.80 -7.71
C ASP A 9 -4.76 4.06 -7.40
N VAL A 10 -4.66 5.08 -8.26
CA VAL A 10 -5.44 6.33 -8.11
C VAL A 10 -6.94 6.15 -8.34
N SER A 11 -7.36 5.05 -8.97
CA SER A 11 -8.77 4.69 -9.16
C SER A 11 -9.36 3.98 -7.94
N GLY A 12 -8.53 3.63 -6.96
CA GLY A 12 -8.92 2.96 -5.72
C GLY A 12 -8.88 1.43 -5.81
N ASN A 13 -8.34 0.85 -6.87
CA ASN A 13 -8.19 -0.60 -6.97
C ASN A 13 -7.09 -1.08 -6.01
N LEU A 14 -7.36 -2.12 -5.24
CA LEU A 14 -6.37 -2.70 -4.33
C LEU A 14 -5.26 -3.38 -5.14
N VAL A 15 -4.02 -2.98 -4.86
CA VAL A 15 -2.80 -3.51 -5.48
C VAL A 15 -2.06 -4.44 -4.53
N PHE A 16 -1.98 -4.07 -3.25
CA PHE A 16 -1.27 -4.82 -2.23
C PHE A 16 -1.84 -4.53 -0.84
N GLU A 17 -1.83 -5.51 0.05
CA GLU A 17 -2.23 -5.37 1.45
C GLU A 17 -1.33 -6.19 2.37
N THR A 18 -0.90 -5.60 3.48
CA THR A 18 -0.14 -6.28 4.53
C THR A 18 -0.35 -5.63 5.90
N ASN A 19 0.09 -6.29 6.96
CA ASN A 19 0.24 -5.66 8.27
C ASN A 19 1.69 -5.19 8.45
N SER A 20 1.87 -4.00 9.01
CA SER A 20 3.19 -3.49 9.34
C SER A 20 3.82 -4.27 10.48
N GLU A 21 5.10 -4.58 10.38
CA GLU A 21 5.91 -5.14 11.46
C GLU A 21 6.68 -4.01 12.14
N GLY A 22 6.28 -3.66 13.37
CA GLY A 22 6.97 -2.62 14.15
C GLY A 22 6.98 -1.24 13.48
N GLY A 23 5.94 -0.91 12.71
CA GLY A 23 5.83 0.35 11.97
C GLY A 23 6.42 0.33 10.55
N THR A 24 6.95 -0.80 10.09
CA THR A 24 7.49 -0.95 8.74
C THR A 24 6.64 -1.93 7.92
N ALA A 25 6.42 -1.64 6.64
CA ALA A 25 5.82 -2.56 5.68
C ALA A 25 6.65 -2.61 4.41
N ILE A 26 6.79 -3.78 3.80
CA ILE A 26 7.60 -4.00 2.60
C ILE A 26 6.67 -4.35 1.44
N TRP A 27 6.82 -3.64 0.33
CA TRP A 27 6.15 -3.95 -0.93
C TRP A 27 7.20 -4.06 -2.03
N ASN A 28 7.15 -5.15 -2.80
CA ASN A 28 8.12 -5.46 -3.86
C ASN A 28 7.78 -4.80 -5.21
N GLY A 29 6.69 -4.03 -5.30
CA GLY A 29 6.23 -3.42 -6.55
C GLY A 29 5.42 -4.36 -7.43
N SER A 30 4.84 -5.42 -6.87
CA SER A 30 3.95 -6.34 -7.58
C SER A 30 2.51 -6.23 -7.10
N ASP A 31 1.56 -6.51 -7.99
CA ASP A 31 0.14 -6.66 -7.63
C ASP A 31 -0.14 -7.98 -6.90
N THR A 32 -1.40 -8.22 -6.53
CA THR A 32 -1.86 -9.46 -5.87
C THR A 32 -1.68 -10.71 -6.72
N ASN A 33 -1.51 -10.57 -8.04
CA ASN A 33 -1.26 -11.65 -8.99
C ASN A 33 0.25 -11.84 -9.25
N ASN A 34 1.10 -11.17 -8.47
CA ASN A 34 2.56 -11.17 -8.58
C ASN A 34 3.11 -10.59 -9.90
N ASN A 35 2.32 -9.78 -10.62
CA ASN A 35 2.78 -9.03 -11.78
C ASN A 35 3.40 -7.70 -11.34
N ARG A 36 4.47 -7.27 -12.02
CA ARG A 36 5.05 -5.94 -11.80
C ARG A 36 4.01 -4.87 -12.12
N VAL A 37 3.82 -3.91 -11.23
CA VAL A 37 2.87 -2.83 -11.47
C VAL A 37 3.35 -1.86 -12.54
N SER A 38 2.42 -1.22 -13.25
CA SER A 38 2.75 -0.26 -14.32
C SER A 38 3.31 1.06 -13.77
N THR A 39 3.95 1.85 -14.63
CA THR A 39 4.29 3.25 -14.33
C THR A 39 3.02 4.02 -13.94
N GLY A 40 3.06 4.73 -12.82
CA GLY A 40 1.89 5.43 -12.29
C GLY A 40 2.04 5.88 -10.85
N VAL A 41 0.99 6.50 -10.34
CA VAL A 41 0.90 6.91 -8.94
C VAL A 41 0.12 5.86 -8.15
N TYR A 42 0.64 5.49 -7.00
CA TYR A 42 0.02 4.55 -6.07
C TYR A 42 -0.16 5.23 -4.71
N LEU A 43 -1.31 5.02 -4.07
CA LEU A 43 -1.64 5.56 -2.77
C LEU A 43 -1.32 4.52 -1.70
N VAL A 44 -0.61 4.91 -0.64
CA VAL A 44 -0.31 4.07 0.52
C VAL A 44 -1.21 4.51 1.66
N LEU A 45 -2.12 3.65 2.09
CA LEU A 45 -3.07 3.89 3.16
C LEU A 45 -2.62 3.06 4.37
N SER A 46 -2.37 3.69 5.51
CA SER A 46 -2.06 2.98 6.75
C SER A 46 -3.14 3.28 7.79
N SER A 47 -3.58 2.25 8.51
CA SER A 47 -4.50 2.43 9.64
C SER A 47 -4.33 1.44 10.78
N ASP A 48 -4.78 1.80 11.98
CA ASP A 48 -4.85 0.85 13.10
C ASP A 48 -5.79 -0.32 12.77
N LYS A 49 -5.76 -1.40 13.56
CA LYS A 49 -6.63 -2.58 13.34
C LYS A 49 -8.14 -2.29 13.37
N TYR A 50 -8.54 -1.09 13.76
CA TYR A 50 -9.93 -0.62 13.82
C TYR A 50 -10.23 0.43 12.72
N GLY A 51 -9.27 0.75 11.86
CA GLY A 51 -9.41 1.72 10.77
C GLY A 51 -9.49 3.19 11.20
N ARG A 52 -9.08 3.55 12.42
CA ARG A 52 -9.33 4.86 13.03
C ARG A 52 -8.24 5.89 12.77
N GLU A 53 -6.98 5.54 13.02
CA GLU A 53 -5.85 6.37 12.63
C GLU A 53 -5.59 6.14 11.15
N LYS A 54 -5.51 7.19 10.33
CA LYS A 54 -5.31 7.07 8.89
C LYS A 54 -4.18 7.98 8.43
N THR A 55 -3.17 7.39 7.81
CA THR A 55 -2.10 8.12 7.13
C THR A 55 -2.13 7.77 5.64
N ILE A 56 -1.94 8.76 4.78
CA ILE A 56 -1.90 8.60 3.32
C ILE A 56 -0.53 9.05 2.81
N GLY A 57 0.19 8.13 2.17
CA GLY A 57 1.38 8.40 1.37
C GLY A 57 1.11 8.26 -0.13
N LYS A 58 2.04 8.74 -0.96
CA LYS A 58 2.00 8.57 -2.42
C LYS A 58 3.35 8.07 -2.92
N ILE A 59 3.31 7.12 -3.86
CA ILE A 59 4.48 6.59 -4.56
C ILE A 59 4.29 6.86 -6.04
N LEU A 60 5.25 7.53 -6.67
CA LEU A 60 5.38 7.55 -8.12
C LEU A 60 6.29 6.38 -8.51
N PHE A 61 5.75 5.47 -9.33
CA PHE A 61 6.47 4.32 -9.84
C PHE A 61 6.77 4.54 -11.32
N ILE A 62 8.01 4.32 -11.74
CA ILE A 62 8.48 4.50 -13.12
C ILE A 62 9.39 3.32 -13.46
N HIS A 63 9.31 2.80 -14.68
CA HIS A 63 10.24 1.81 -15.24
C HIS A 63 11.49 2.46 -15.83
#